data_AF-A0A6P1D283-F1
#
_entry.id   AF-A0A6P1D283-F1
#
_cell.length_a   1.000
_cell.length_b   1.000
_cell.length_c   1.000
_cell.angle_alpha   90.00
_cell.angle_beta   90.00
_cell.angle_gamma   90.00
#
_symmetry.space_group_name_H-M   'P 1'
#
loop_
_entity.id
_entity.type
_entity.pdbx_description
1 polymer ?
#
loop_
_entity_poly.entity_id
_entity_poly.type
_entity_poly.pdbx_seq_one_letter_code
_entity_poly.pdbx_strand_id
1 'polypeptide(L)'
;MPSIPPLPYFRGPAKSPTPLPRIPVPTARAIVDCAVYIDGMRLPGHFTHQAALQEVRDRGEGFVWLGLHDPDEAQMTDIAQTFGLHALAVEDAVHAHQRPKLERYDDTLVLVMRPVAYHEHELNSVSEIVETGELMIFTGRDFVVAVRHGEHSGLAAVRKDLEGDPERLRLGPSAVLHAIADYVVDNYLEVVQSIEDDIDEMEEEVFTPRSKVAVESIYQLKREVVELRRAVGPLAIPLQVLSQNTNLPLPKEVRRYFRDVADHHTTVADRIVDFDESLGALINAALAKIAVQQNTDMRKISAWVAIAAVPTMIAGIYGMNFEHMPELKTSWGYPAIWVIILTICTSLYVVFHRNNWL
;
A
#
# COMPACT_ATOMS: atom_id res chain seq x y z
N MET A 1 -1.88 16.15 -66.92
CA MET A 1 -1.46 17.40 -66.24
C MET A 1 -0.49 17.02 -65.14
N PRO A 2 0.70 17.63 -65.04
CA PRO A 2 1.64 17.31 -63.98
C PRO A 2 1.20 17.97 -62.66
N SER A 3 1.30 17.20 -61.58
CA SER A 3 0.93 17.54 -60.20
C SER A 3 1.91 18.54 -59.57
N ILE A 4 1.38 19.65 -59.05
CA ILE A 4 2.12 20.63 -58.26
C ILE A 4 2.28 20.08 -56.83
N PRO A 5 3.50 20.08 -56.24
CA PRO A 5 3.68 19.67 -54.84
C PRO A 5 3.21 20.78 -53.88
N PRO A 6 2.68 20.44 -52.69
CA PRO A 6 2.24 21.44 -51.72
C PRO A 6 3.46 22.10 -51.03
N LEU A 7 3.34 23.41 -50.77
CA LEU A 7 4.33 24.21 -50.04
C LEU A 7 4.48 23.73 -48.58
N PRO A 8 5.69 23.82 -47.99
CA PRO A 8 5.92 23.42 -46.61
C PRO A 8 5.24 24.38 -45.63
N TYR A 9 4.45 23.83 -44.72
CA TYR A 9 3.87 24.54 -43.59
C TYR A 9 4.98 24.94 -42.62
N PHE A 10 5.37 26.22 -42.60
CA PHE A 10 6.16 26.79 -41.51
C PHE A 10 5.30 26.87 -40.25
N ARG A 11 5.41 25.88 -39.36
CA ARG A 11 4.98 26.03 -37.96
C ARG A 11 6.02 26.90 -37.26
N GLY A 12 5.70 28.17 -37.05
CA GLY A 12 6.44 29.02 -36.11
C GLY A 12 6.40 28.42 -34.70
N PRO A 13 7.41 28.69 -33.84
CA PRO A 13 7.44 28.15 -32.49
C PRO A 13 6.19 28.62 -31.73
N ALA A 14 5.41 27.68 -31.22
CA ALA A 14 4.30 27.98 -30.35
C ALA A 14 4.85 28.70 -29.11
N LYS A 15 4.47 29.98 -28.92
CA LYS A 15 4.75 30.70 -27.68
C LYS A 15 4.12 29.89 -26.55
N SER A 16 4.95 29.36 -25.65
CA SER A 16 4.50 28.81 -24.39
C SER A 16 3.60 29.86 -23.71
N PRO A 17 2.38 29.48 -23.26
CA PRO A 17 1.50 30.42 -22.60
C PRO A 17 2.23 31.00 -21.38
N THR A 18 2.29 32.33 -21.30
CA THR A 18 2.86 33.02 -20.15
C THR A 18 2.04 32.62 -18.92
N PRO A 19 2.66 32.10 -17.84
CA PRO A 19 1.90 31.73 -16.65
C PRO A 19 1.17 32.97 -16.13
N LEU A 20 -0.15 32.83 -15.92
CA LEU A 20 -0.95 33.89 -15.32
C LEU A 20 -0.37 34.20 -13.93
N PRO A 21 -0.31 35.48 -13.52
CA PRO A 21 0.14 35.84 -12.18
C PRO A 21 -0.74 35.14 -11.14
N ARG A 22 -0.13 34.25 -10.35
CA ARG A 22 -0.81 33.59 -9.23
C ARG A 22 -1.13 34.66 -8.19
N ILE A 23 -2.41 34.82 -7.86
CA ILE A 23 -2.81 35.64 -6.72
C ILE A 23 -2.30 34.92 -5.47
N PRO A 24 -1.39 35.54 -4.68
CA PRO A 24 -0.84 34.89 -3.49
C PRO A 24 -1.97 34.61 -2.50
N VAL A 25 -2.11 33.34 -2.13
CA VAL A 25 -3.10 32.90 -1.16
C VAL A 25 -2.53 33.14 0.25
N PRO A 26 -3.27 33.76 1.18
CA PRO A 26 -2.75 34.03 2.52
C PRO A 26 -2.34 32.75 3.26
N THR A 27 -1.26 32.80 4.05
CA THR A 27 -0.78 31.70 4.91
C THR A 27 -1.87 31.15 5.84
N ALA A 28 -2.79 32.01 6.29
CA ALA A 28 -3.93 31.63 7.12
C ALA A 28 -4.82 30.54 6.52
N ARG A 29 -4.81 30.33 5.18
CA ARG A 29 -5.58 29.26 4.55
C ARG A 29 -4.95 27.87 4.68
N ALA A 30 -3.64 27.79 4.82
CA ALA A 30 -2.95 26.51 5.05
C ALA A 30 -2.92 26.14 6.54
N ILE A 31 -3.15 27.10 7.44
CA ILE A 31 -3.16 26.87 8.89
C ILE A 31 -4.45 26.16 9.29
N VAL A 32 -4.32 24.94 9.80
CA VAL A 32 -5.43 24.15 10.35
C VAL A 32 -5.71 24.53 11.79
N ASP A 33 -4.65 24.65 12.62
CA ASP A 33 -4.76 25.12 14.00
C ASP A 33 -3.43 25.74 14.43
N CYS A 34 -3.51 26.77 15.29
CA CYS A 34 -2.36 27.44 15.90
C CYS A 34 -2.69 27.72 17.36
N ALA A 35 -1.92 27.11 18.27
CA ALA A 35 -2.18 27.20 19.69
C ALA A 35 -0.88 27.42 20.47
N VAL A 36 -1.01 28.17 21.57
CA VAL A 36 0.05 28.40 22.55
C VAL A 36 -0.25 27.57 23.79
N TYR A 37 0.76 26.85 24.28
CA TYR A 37 0.65 26.02 25.47
C TYR A 37 1.61 26.52 26.54
N ILE A 38 1.11 26.72 27.76
CA ILE A 38 1.88 27.11 28.95
C ILE A 38 1.54 26.14 30.07
N ASP A 39 2.56 25.54 30.68
CA ASP A 39 2.40 24.53 31.73
C ASP A 39 1.39 23.43 31.37
N GLY A 40 1.41 22.99 30.11
CA GLY A 40 0.52 21.93 29.60
C GLY A 40 -0.90 22.38 29.26
N MET A 41 -1.22 23.65 29.48
CA MET A 41 -2.56 24.21 29.23
C MET A 41 -2.56 25.08 27.97
N ARG A 42 -3.54 24.86 27.09
CA ARG A 42 -3.78 25.72 25.93
C ARG A 42 -4.28 27.09 26.37
N LEU A 43 -3.65 28.16 25.90
CA LEU A 43 -4.14 29.52 26.13
C LEU A 43 -5.44 29.78 25.34
N PRO A 44 -6.42 30.48 25.92
CA PRO A 44 -7.63 30.85 25.22
C PRO A 44 -7.34 31.94 24.18
N GLY A 45 -7.98 31.84 23.02
CA GLY A 45 -7.91 32.84 21.95
C GLY A 45 -7.45 32.28 20.60
N HIS A 46 -7.44 33.17 19.61
CA HIS A 46 -6.90 32.88 18.28
C HIS A 46 -5.61 33.67 18.08
N PHE A 47 -4.54 32.97 17.74
CA PHE A 47 -3.23 33.56 17.49
C PHE A 47 -2.89 33.39 16.01
N THR A 48 -2.25 34.41 15.43
CA THR A 48 -1.47 34.20 14.21
C THR A 48 -0.18 33.48 14.57
N HIS A 49 0.45 32.79 13.62
CA HIS A 49 1.68 32.07 13.87
C HIS A 49 2.81 32.98 14.41
N GLN A 50 2.89 34.22 13.95
CA GLN A 50 3.82 35.25 14.48
C GLN A 50 3.46 35.68 15.91
N ALA A 51 2.20 36.00 16.17
CA ALA A 51 1.76 36.42 17.50
C ALA A 51 1.90 35.31 18.54
N ALA A 52 1.62 34.06 18.17
CA ALA A 52 1.78 32.89 19.02
C ALA A 52 3.25 32.73 19.46
N LEU A 53 4.19 32.82 18.52
CA LEU A 53 5.61 32.68 18.83
C LEU A 53 6.14 33.85 19.67
N GLN A 54 5.69 35.06 19.37
CA GLN A 54 6.04 36.24 20.17
C GLN A 54 5.53 36.11 21.61
N GLU A 55 4.29 35.65 21.81
CA GLU A 55 3.69 35.46 23.13
C GLU A 55 4.51 34.49 24.00
N VAL A 56 4.93 33.36 23.44
CA VAL A 56 5.79 32.39 24.14
C VAL A 56 7.14 33.00 24.52
N ARG A 57 7.75 33.76 23.60
CA ARG A 57 9.05 34.39 23.82
C ARG A 57 9.00 35.53 24.83
N ASP A 58 7.93 36.32 24.83
CA ASP A 58 7.72 37.43 25.78
C ASP A 58 7.53 36.91 27.20
N ARG A 59 6.89 35.75 27.35
CA ARG A 59 6.72 35.09 28.65
C ARG A 59 7.97 34.31 29.10
N GLY A 60 8.75 33.82 28.14
CA GLY A 60 9.92 32.98 28.40
C GLY A 60 9.58 31.55 28.81
N GLU A 61 8.33 31.13 28.62
CA GLU A 61 7.81 29.80 28.97
C GLU A 61 6.74 29.34 27.97
N GLY A 62 6.59 28.02 27.84
CA GLY A 62 5.61 27.40 26.94
C GLY A 62 6.14 27.14 25.52
N PHE A 63 5.23 26.78 24.63
CA PHE A 63 5.54 26.53 23.22
C PHE A 63 4.32 26.70 22.30
N VAL A 64 4.60 26.89 21.01
CA VAL A 64 3.57 26.96 19.95
C VAL A 64 3.42 25.59 19.28
N TRP A 65 2.19 25.15 19.06
CA TRP A 65 1.91 24.03 18.14
C TRP A 65 1.09 24.51 16.95
N LEU A 66 1.75 24.55 15.79
CA LEU A 66 1.18 24.94 14.50
C LEU A 66 0.94 23.69 13.63
N GLY A 67 -0.28 23.57 13.09
CA GLY A 67 -0.63 22.56 12.10
C GLY A 67 -0.90 23.21 10.75
N LEU A 68 -0.27 22.71 9.69
CA LEU A 68 -0.43 23.13 8.30
C LEU A 68 -0.96 21.97 7.45
N HIS A 69 -1.71 22.30 6.40
CA HIS A 69 -2.21 21.37 5.38
C HIS A 69 -1.94 21.93 3.99
N ASP A 70 -1.28 21.14 3.15
CA ASP A 70 -0.87 21.45 1.76
C ASP A 70 -0.41 22.91 1.54
N PRO A 71 0.59 23.41 2.31
CA PRO A 71 1.03 24.78 2.16
C PRO A 71 1.85 24.98 0.86
N ASP A 72 1.66 26.12 0.20
CA ASP A 72 2.47 26.50 -0.96
C ASP A 72 3.83 27.11 -0.55
N GLU A 73 4.70 27.34 -1.54
CA GLU A 73 6.05 27.90 -1.35
C GLU A 73 6.06 29.24 -0.60
N ALA A 74 5.10 30.14 -0.90
CA ALA A 74 5.04 31.45 -0.27
C ALA A 74 4.60 31.33 1.19
N GLN A 75 3.60 30.49 1.45
CA GLN A 75 3.10 30.21 2.79
C GLN A 75 4.17 29.55 3.65
N MET A 76 4.89 28.54 3.14
CA MET A 76 5.99 27.91 3.86
C MET A 76 7.17 28.85 4.09
N THR A 77 7.45 29.77 3.17
CA THR A 77 8.49 30.79 3.35
C THR A 77 8.16 31.74 4.53
N ASP A 78 6.91 32.16 4.67
CA ASP A 78 6.43 33.01 5.78
C ASP A 78 6.57 32.30 7.14
N ILE A 79 6.18 31.02 7.19
CA ILE A 79 6.39 30.16 8.37
C ILE A 79 7.88 30.00 8.66
N ALA A 80 8.71 29.76 7.65
CA ALA A 80 10.15 29.58 7.82
C ALA A 80 10.83 30.82 8.41
N GLN A 81 10.46 32.02 7.95
CA GLN A 81 10.99 33.27 8.48
C GLN A 81 10.59 33.50 9.94
N THR A 82 9.37 33.11 10.31
CA THR A 82 8.87 33.28 11.68
C THR A 82 9.56 32.34 12.67
N PHE A 83 9.65 31.04 12.33
CA PHE A 83 10.18 30.01 13.23
C PHE A 83 11.69 29.75 13.06
N GLY A 84 12.34 30.37 12.07
CA GLY A 84 13.76 30.16 11.78
C GLY A 84 14.05 28.79 11.16
N LEU A 85 13.17 28.30 10.29
CA LEU A 85 13.33 26.99 9.63
C LEU A 85 14.40 27.06 8.54
N HIS A 86 15.21 26.01 8.42
CA HIS A 86 16.28 25.94 7.44
C HIS A 86 15.73 25.78 6.01
N ALA A 87 16.27 26.52 5.04
CA ALA A 87 15.74 26.60 3.67
C ALA A 87 15.59 25.23 2.97
N LEU A 88 16.55 24.31 3.16
CA LEU A 88 16.47 22.96 2.59
C LEU A 88 15.28 22.15 3.13
N ALA A 89 14.97 22.29 4.43
CA ALA A 89 13.84 21.59 5.02
C ALA A 89 12.49 22.20 4.61
N VAL A 90 12.48 23.50 4.28
CA VAL A 90 11.32 24.19 3.73
C VAL A 90 11.03 23.74 2.31
N GLU A 91 12.07 23.60 1.47
CA GLU A 91 11.97 23.05 0.11
C GLU A 91 11.38 21.62 0.14
N ASP A 92 11.90 20.77 1.03
CA ASP A 92 11.37 19.42 1.25
C ASP A 92 9.89 19.45 1.66
N ALA A 93 9.50 20.38 2.54
CA ALA A 93 8.12 20.52 2.99
C ALA A 93 7.15 21.01 1.91
N VAL A 94 7.61 21.74 0.89
CA VAL A 94 6.75 22.25 -0.19
C VAL A 94 6.61 21.22 -1.31
N HIS A 95 7.68 20.51 -1.65
CA HIS A 95 7.66 19.53 -2.75
C HIS A 95 7.11 18.17 -2.34
N ALA A 96 7.09 17.87 -1.04
CA ALA A 96 6.72 16.58 -0.49
C ALA A 96 7.52 15.42 -1.15
N HIS A 97 6.99 14.20 -1.11
CA HIS A 97 7.56 12.98 -1.67
C HIS A 97 8.86 12.52 -1.02
N GLN A 98 9.10 12.94 0.21
CA GLN A 98 10.29 12.56 0.95
C GLN A 98 10.15 11.14 1.49
N ARG A 99 11.29 10.45 1.62
CA ARG A 99 11.36 9.20 2.39
C ARG A 99 11.40 9.55 3.88
N PRO A 100 10.87 8.69 4.76
CA PRO A 100 11.01 8.90 6.19
C PRO A 100 12.47 9.09 6.57
N LYS A 101 12.74 10.15 7.32
CA LYS A 101 14.08 10.57 7.72
C LYS A 101 14.02 11.45 8.95
N LEU A 102 15.14 11.51 9.67
CA LEU A 102 15.36 12.45 10.77
C LEU A 102 16.60 13.28 10.44
N GLU A 103 16.42 14.59 10.41
CA GLU A 103 17.49 15.55 10.20
C GLU A 103 17.53 16.53 11.39
N ARG A 104 18.72 17.07 11.65
CA ARG A 104 18.92 18.11 12.66
C ARG A 104 19.58 19.31 12.00
N TYR A 105 18.90 20.45 12.10
CA TYR A 105 19.40 21.75 11.68
C TYR A 105 19.56 22.61 12.93
N ASP A 106 20.80 22.77 13.39
CA ASP A 106 21.13 23.46 14.64
C ASP A 106 20.38 22.88 15.85
N ASP A 107 19.36 23.59 16.33
CA ASP A 107 18.49 23.20 17.45
C ASP A 107 17.11 22.71 17.03
N THR A 108 16.84 22.63 15.72
CA THR A 108 15.57 22.16 15.16
C THR A 108 15.73 20.72 14.67
N LEU A 109 14.83 19.84 15.10
CA LEU A 109 14.68 18.50 14.54
C LEU A 109 13.61 18.51 13.45
N VAL A 110 13.88 17.80 12.35
CA VAL A 110 12.95 17.61 11.25
C VAL A 110 12.74 16.12 11.10
N LEU A 111 11.53 15.65 11.44
CA LEU A 111 11.11 14.27 11.26
C LEU A 111 10.13 14.20 10.09
N VAL A 112 10.42 13.33 9.12
CA VAL A 112 9.52 13.01 8.02
C VAL A 112 8.97 11.61 8.25
N MET A 113 7.65 11.46 8.12
CA MET A 113 6.92 10.20 8.23
C MET A 113 5.91 10.08 7.10
N ARG A 114 5.46 8.86 6.82
CA ARG A 114 4.42 8.58 5.83
C ARG A 114 3.23 7.90 6.47
N PRO A 115 2.23 8.66 6.95
CA PRO A 115 0.97 8.07 7.39
C PRO A 115 0.41 7.15 6.31
N VAL A 116 -0.09 5.99 6.70
CA VAL A 116 -0.74 5.05 5.79
C VAL A 116 -2.16 4.80 6.27
N ALA A 117 -3.11 4.59 5.37
CA ALA A 117 -4.48 4.23 5.72
C ALA A 117 -4.91 3.01 4.91
N TYR A 118 -5.55 2.07 5.57
CA TYR A 118 -6.17 0.93 4.92
C TYR A 118 -7.58 1.31 4.45
N HIS A 119 -7.87 1.06 3.17
CA HIS A 119 -9.20 1.25 2.61
C HIS A 119 -9.90 -0.10 2.50
N GLU A 120 -11.10 -0.22 3.09
CA GLU A 120 -11.94 -1.40 2.89
C GLU A 120 -12.17 -1.62 1.39
N HIS A 121 -11.90 -2.84 0.94
CA HIS A 121 -12.08 -3.23 -0.45
C HIS A 121 -12.68 -4.63 -0.56
N GLU A 122 -13.24 -4.94 -1.73
CA GLU A 122 -13.50 -6.33 -2.07
C GLU A 122 -12.16 -6.99 -2.46
N LEU A 123 -11.86 -8.15 -1.88
CA LEU A 123 -10.61 -8.92 -2.13
C LEU A 123 -10.36 -9.28 -3.60
N ASN A 124 -11.39 -9.17 -4.45
CA ASN A 124 -11.33 -9.40 -5.89
C ASN A 124 -11.30 -8.12 -6.73
N SER A 125 -11.09 -6.96 -6.12
CA SER A 125 -10.98 -5.67 -6.80
C SER A 125 -9.53 -5.21 -6.94
N VAL A 126 -9.23 -4.43 -7.98
CA VAL A 126 -7.88 -3.90 -8.28
C VAL A 126 -7.72 -2.47 -7.73
N SER A 127 -8.42 -2.16 -6.64
CA SER A 127 -8.37 -0.83 -6.03
C SER A 127 -7.08 -0.66 -5.22
N GLU A 128 -6.69 0.60 -4.99
CA GLU A 128 -5.60 0.94 -4.07
C GLU A 128 -6.06 0.57 -2.65
N ILE A 129 -5.27 -0.26 -1.97
CA ILE A 129 -5.61 -0.82 -0.65
C ILE A 129 -5.02 0.06 0.45
N VAL A 130 -3.84 0.63 0.17
CA VAL A 130 -3.10 1.47 1.11
C VAL A 130 -2.91 2.86 0.53
N GLU A 131 -3.55 3.86 1.11
CA GLU A 131 -3.27 5.27 0.78
C GLU A 131 -2.12 5.78 1.65
N THR A 132 -1.15 6.47 1.02
CA THR A 132 -0.02 7.07 1.74
C THR A 132 -0.08 8.60 1.72
N GLY A 133 -0.06 9.21 2.91
CA GLY A 133 0.14 10.64 3.08
C GLY A 133 1.61 10.99 3.38
N GLU A 134 1.88 12.28 3.56
CA GLU A 134 3.17 12.76 4.06
C GLU A 134 3.01 13.71 5.24
N LEU A 135 3.85 13.49 6.26
CA LEU A 135 3.86 14.30 7.47
C LEU A 135 5.29 14.71 7.80
N MET A 136 5.52 16.02 7.83
CA MET A 136 6.78 16.62 8.23
C MET A 136 6.60 17.40 9.53
N ILE A 137 7.47 17.13 10.51
CA ILE A 137 7.37 17.69 11.85
C ILE A 137 8.66 18.42 12.17
N PHE A 138 8.57 19.73 12.31
CA PHE A 138 9.64 20.59 12.78
C PHE A 138 9.50 20.78 14.28
N THR A 139 10.52 20.43 15.04
CA THR A 139 10.52 20.55 16.51
C THR A 139 11.69 21.42 16.95
N GLY A 140 11.38 22.63 17.42
CA GLY A 140 12.33 23.56 18.03
C GLY A 140 12.25 23.56 19.55
N ARG A 141 12.86 24.57 20.18
CA ARG A 141 12.85 24.73 21.65
C ARG A 141 11.49 25.20 22.18
N ASP A 142 10.83 26.10 21.44
CA ASP A 142 9.62 26.82 21.80
C ASP A 142 8.48 26.60 20.77
N PHE A 143 8.63 25.66 19.84
CA PHE A 143 7.60 25.37 18.83
C PHE A 143 7.62 23.94 18.30
N VAL A 144 6.46 23.52 17.77
CA VAL A 144 6.28 22.40 16.84
C VAL A 144 5.46 22.86 15.65
N VAL A 145 5.95 22.61 14.43
CA VAL A 145 5.20 22.80 13.19
C VAL A 145 4.99 21.45 12.53
N ALA A 146 3.74 21.04 12.34
CA ALA A 146 3.37 19.81 11.63
C ALA A 146 2.78 20.19 10.26
N VAL A 147 3.47 19.83 9.18
CA VAL A 147 3.05 20.04 7.80
C VAL A 147 2.54 18.73 7.23
N ARG A 148 1.33 18.76 6.68
CA ARG A 148 0.64 17.57 6.15
C ARG A 148 0.36 17.73 4.67
N HIS A 149 0.57 16.66 3.91
CA HIS A 149 0.09 16.50 2.56
C HIS A 149 -0.82 15.28 2.44
N GLY A 150 -1.93 15.45 1.73
CA GLY A 150 -2.98 14.43 1.60
C GLY A 150 -4.09 14.54 2.66
N GLU A 151 -5.08 13.65 2.55
CA GLU A 151 -6.32 13.70 3.35
C GLU A 151 -6.18 13.02 4.73
N HIS A 152 -5.18 12.15 4.90
CA HIS A 152 -5.06 11.24 6.05
C HIS A 152 -3.97 11.67 7.03
N SER A 153 -4.38 12.21 8.19
CA SER A 153 -3.40 12.52 9.23
C SER A 153 -3.90 12.39 10.67
N GLY A 154 -5.21 12.39 10.93
CA GLY A 154 -5.77 12.20 12.28
C GLY A 154 -5.27 13.12 13.40
N LEU A 155 -4.39 14.09 13.10
CA LEU A 155 -3.65 14.85 14.13
C LEU A 155 -4.54 15.71 15.02
N ALA A 156 -5.78 15.97 14.60
CA ALA A 156 -6.77 16.63 15.45
C ALA A 156 -7.12 15.78 16.68
N ALA A 157 -7.21 14.45 16.53
CA ALA A 157 -7.40 13.52 17.64
C ALA A 157 -6.16 13.52 18.55
N VAL A 158 -4.95 13.41 17.97
CA VAL A 158 -3.68 13.48 18.72
C VAL A 158 -3.59 14.75 19.57
N ARG A 159 -3.98 15.89 19.01
CA ARG A 159 -4.03 17.16 19.75
C ARG A 159 -5.02 17.12 20.90
N LYS A 160 -6.24 16.64 20.65
CA LYS A 160 -7.28 16.54 21.67
C LYS A 160 -6.86 15.62 22.82
N ASP A 161 -6.23 14.49 22.52
CA ASP A 161 -5.79 13.52 23.51
C ASP A 161 -4.65 14.08 24.36
N LEU A 162 -3.68 14.75 23.72
CA LEU A 162 -2.62 15.47 24.43
C LEU A 162 -3.17 16.61 25.31
N GLU A 163 -4.14 17.38 24.83
CA GLU A 163 -4.81 18.42 25.62
C GLU A 163 -5.56 17.86 26.84
N GLY A 164 -5.94 16.57 26.79
CA GLY A 164 -6.50 15.83 27.93
C GLY A 164 -5.47 15.39 28.97
N ASP A 165 -4.17 15.46 28.67
CA ASP A 165 -3.06 15.10 29.56
C ASP A 165 -2.05 16.27 29.70
N PRO A 166 -2.35 17.26 30.56
CA PRO A 166 -1.49 18.42 30.77
C PRO A 166 -0.07 18.05 31.22
N GLU A 167 0.11 16.99 32.01
CA GLU A 167 1.43 16.58 32.49
C GLU A 167 2.32 16.09 31.34
N ARG A 168 1.75 15.38 30.35
CA ARG A 168 2.48 15.02 29.12
C ARG A 168 2.81 16.25 28.27
N LEU A 169 1.89 17.22 28.13
CA LEU A 169 2.15 18.46 27.39
C LEU A 169 3.19 19.37 28.07
N ARG A 170 3.37 19.31 29.39
CA ARG A 170 4.42 20.04 30.13
C ARG A 170 5.84 19.62 29.74
N LEU A 171 6.01 18.45 29.13
CA LEU A 171 7.29 18.01 28.55
C LEU A 171 7.68 18.80 27.29
N GLY A 172 6.80 19.67 26.78
CA GLY A 172 7.07 20.64 25.74
C GLY A 172 6.96 20.08 24.32
N PRO A 173 7.59 20.76 23.32
CA PRO A 173 7.55 20.39 21.90
C PRO A 173 7.84 18.92 21.60
N SER A 174 8.78 18.34 22.36
CA SER A 174 9.19 16.95 22.18
C SER A 174 8.07 15.94 22.48
N ALA A 175 7.14 16.25 23.38
CA ALA A 175 6.00 15.38 23.64
C ALA A 175 4.98 15.36 22.50
N VAL A 176 4.82 16.49 21.80
CA VAL A 176 4.01 16.55 20.59
C VAL A 176 4.66 15.74 19.47
N LEU A 177 5.97 15.90 19.24
CA LEU A 177 6.72 15.08 18.27
C LEU A 177 6.53 13.59 18.56
N HIS A 178 6.65 13.19 19.83
CA HIS A 178 6.41 11.83 20.27
C HIS A 178 4.98 11.37 19.98
N ALA A 179 3.96 12.10 20.44
CA ALA A 179 2.56 11.70 20.26
C ALA A 179 2.14 11.59 18.79
N ILE A 180 2.69 12.44 17.92
CA ILE A 180 2.46 12.32 16.48
C ILE A 180 3.12 11.05 15.93
N ALA A 181 4.37 10.76 16.32
CA ALA A 181 5.06 9.57 15.85
C ALA A 181 4.41 8.28 16.34
N ASP A 182 4.02 8.24 17.61
CA ASP A 182 3.23 7.20 18.28
C ASP A 182 1.94 6.91 17.50
N TYR A 183 1.12 7.94 17.26
CA TYR A 183 -0.11 7.82 16.47
C TYR A 183 0.12 7.24 15.06
N VAL A 184 1.15 7.69 14.35
CA VAL A 184 1.45 7.19 13.00
C VAL A 184 1.88 5.72 13.03
N VAL A 185 2.68 5.31 14.02
CA VAL A 185 3.13 3.92 14.17
C VAL A 185 2.00 3.01 14.64
N ASP A 186 1.13 3.46 15.53
CA ASP A 186 -0.04 2.70 15.95
C ASP A 186 -1.00 2.45 14.79
N ASN A 187 -1.20 3.45 13.94
CA ASN A 187 -1.97 3.27 12.71
C ASN A 187 -1.30 2.26 11.75
N TYR A 188 0.04 2.15 11.74
CA TYR A 188 0.68 1.07 10.99
C TYR A 188 0.33 -0.31 11.53
N LEU A 189 0.17 -0.47 12.86
CA LEU A 189 -0.26 -1.73 13.48
C LEU A 189 -1.67 -2.12 13.03
N GLU A 190 -2.59 -1.15 12.95
CA GLU A 190 -3.95 -1.38 12.45
C GLU A 190 -3.95 -1.82 10.98
N VAL A 191 -3.13 -1.17 10.14
CA VAL A 191 -3.02 -1.52 8.71
C VAL A 191 -2.40 -2.90 8.52
N VAL A 192 -1.33 -3.26 9.23
CA VAL A 192 -0.75 -4.61 9.09
C VAL A 192 -1.70 -5.69 9.58
N GLN A 193 -2.53 -5.42 10.59
CA GLN A 193 -3.55 -6.37 11.02
C GLN A 193 -4.58 -6.61 9.91
N SER A 194 -5.03 -5.56 9.23
CA SER A 194 -6.00 -5.68 8.14
C SER A 194 -5.41 -6.46 6.95
N ILE A 195 -4.13 -6.23 6.62
CA ILE A 195 -3.42 -6.99 5.59
C ILE A 195 -3.22 -8.46 5.99
N GLU A 196 -3.00 -8.75 7.27
CA GLU A 196 -2.89 -10.11 7.79
C GLU A 196 -4.19 -10.89 7.57
N ASP A 197 -5.32 -10.29 7.93
CA ASP A 197 -6.65 -10.87 7.74
C ASP A 197 -6.92 -11.17 6.24
N ASP A 198 -6.52 -10.28 5.35
CA ASP A 198 -6.59 -10.46 3.89
C ASP A 198 -5.72 -11.63 3.39
N ILE A 199 -4.50 -11.77 3.91
CA ILE A 199 -3.59 -12.87 3.54
C ILE A 199 -4.18 -14.21 3.97
N ASP A 200 -4.75 -14.28 5.18
CA ASP A 200 -5.40 -15.47 5.71
C ASP A 200 -6.60 -15.89 4.83
N GLU A 201 -7.41 -14.93 4.37
CA GLU A 201 -8.53 -15.23 3.46
C GLU A 201 -8.04 -15.72 2.09
N MET A 202 -7.01 -15.09 1.53
CA MET A 202 -6.39 -15.55 0.28
C MET A 202 -5.78 -16.96 0.42
N GLU A 203 -5.18 -17.27 1.57
CA GLU A 203 -4.67 -18.60 1.88
C GLU A 203 -5.81 -19.63 1.88
N GLU A 204 -6.92 -19.35 2.56
CA GLU A 204 -8.10 -20.23 2.58
C GLU A 204 -8.65 -20.46 1.16
N GLU A 205 -8.72 -19.43 0.33
CA GLU A 205 -9.20 -19.55 -1.06
C GLU A 205 -8.28 -20.43 -1.92
N VAL A 206 -6.96 -20.28 -1.77
CA VAL A 206 -5.96 -21.08 -2.49
C VAL A 206 -6.06 -22.56 -2.08
N PHE A 207 -6.29 -22.87 -0.81
CA PHE A 207 -6.36 -24.26 -0.36
C PHE A 207 -7.76 -24.89 -0.45
N THR A 208 -8.81 -24.10 -0.64
CA THR A 208 -10.18 -24.61 -0.82
C THR A 208 -10.33 -25.39 -2.14
N PRO A 209 -10.78 -26.67 -2.11
CA PRO A 209 -11.00 -27.46 -3.30
C PRO A 209 -12.01 -26.81 -4.25
N ARG A 210 -11.68 -26.76 -5.55
CA ARG A 210 -12.52 -26.19 -6.63
C ARG A 210 -12.78 -24.67 -6.55
N SER A 211 -12.16 -23.95 -5.60
CA SER A 211 -12.16 -22.48 -5.66
C SER A 211 -11.41 -21.98 -6.90
N LYS A 212 -11.89 -20.86 -7.46
CA LYS A 212 -11.20 -20.14 -8.54
C LYS A 212 -10.12 -19.29 -7.90
N VAL A 213 -8.87 -19.66 -8.09
CA VAL A 213 -7.76 -18.90 -7.50
C VAL A 213 -7.57 -17.57 -8.25
N ALA A 214 -7.78 -16.45 -7.57
CA ALA A 214 -7.52 -15.12 -8.10
C ALA A 214 -6.04 -14.72 -7.91
N VAL A 215 -5.16 -15.23 -8.77
CA VAL A 215 -3.70 -14.91 -8.72
C VAL A 215 -3.46 -13.40 -8.81
N GLU A 216 -4.31 -12.69 -9.53
CA GLU A 216 -4.25 -11.23 -9.71
C GLU A 216 -4.42 -10.48 -8.39
N SER A 217 -5.35 -10.92 -7.53
CA SER A 217 -5.55 -10.35 -6.20
C SER A 217 -4.34 -10.54 -5.29
N ILE A 218 -3.75 -11.75 -5.28
CA ILE A 218 -2.54 -12.05 -4.50
C ILE A 218 -1.38 -11.16 -4.96
N TYR A 219 -1.24 -10.94 -6.28
CA TYR A 219 -0.22 -10.06 -6.82
C TYR A 219 -0.46 -8.59 -6.47
N GLN A 220 -1.71 -8.14 -6.50
CA GLN A 220 -2.08 -6.78 -6.11
C GLN A 220 -1.73 -6.53 -4.64
N LEU A 221 -2.14 -7.42 -3.73
CA LEU A 221 -1.79 -7.29 -2.31
C LEU A 221 -0.27 -7.32 -2.09
N LYS A 222 0.48 -8.14 -2.84
CA LYS A 222 1.95 -8.14 -2.80
C LYS A 222 2.54 -6.79 -3.19
N ARG A 223 1.97 -6.10 -4.18
CA ARG A 223 2.39 -4.75 -4.55
C ARG A 223 2.12 -3.74 -3.44
N GLU A 224 0.96 -3.82 -2.80
CA GLU A 224 0.58 -2.94 -1.68
C GLU A 224 1.52 -3.15 -0.48
N VAL A 225 1.86 -4.40 -0.13
CA VAL A 225 2.86 -4.72 0.90
C VAL A 225 4.24 -4.11 0.57
N VAL A 226 4.65 -4.10 -0.70
CA VAL A 226 5.91 -3.47 -1.13
C VAL A 226 5.87 -1.95 -0.96
N GLU A 227 4.75 -1.29 -1.27
CA GLU A 227 4.60 0.15 -1.04
C GLU A 227 4.55 0.47 0.46
N LEU A 228 3.85 -0.33 1.27
CA LEU A 228 3.86 -0.21 2.73
C LEU A 228 5.28 -0.36 3.29
N ARG A 229 6.07 -1.33 2.81
CA ARG A 229 7.48 -1.49 3.19
C ARG A 229 8.31 -0.24 2.88
N ARG A 230 8.05 0.42 1.75
CA ARG A 230 8.76 1.67 1.36
C ARG A 230 8.36 2.85 2.24
N ALA A 231 7.12 2.88 2.74
CA ALA A 231 6.63 3.90 3.65
C ALA A 231 7.10 3.68 5.11
N VAL A 232 7.12 2.43 5.58
CA VAL A 232 7.41 2.09 6.98
C VAL A 232 8.90 1.85 7.20
N GLY A 233 9.57 1.08 6.35
CA GLY A 233 10.93 0.57 6.59
C GLY A 233 11.98 1.66 6.90
N PRO A 234 12.07 2.76 6.13
CA PRO A 234 13.06 3.81 6.39
C PRO A 234 12.95 4.50 7.74
N LEU A 235 11.79 4.42 8.42
CA LEU A 235 11.54 5.07 9.71
C LEU A 235 12.27 4.41 10.89
N ALA A 236 12.79 3.19 10.72
CA ALA A 236 13.52 2.46 11.77
C ALA A 236 14.71 3.27 12.32
N ILE A 237 15.53 3.83 11.42
CA ILE A 237 16.73 4.60 11.80
C ILE A 237 16.35 5.89 12.56
N PRO A 238 15.42 6.74 12.07
CA PRO A 238 14.86 7.86 12.83
C PRO A 238 14.44 7.52 14.25
N LEU A 239 13.61 6.47 14.44
CA LEU A 239 13.09 6.09 15.76
C LEU A 239 14.20 5.56 16.68
N GLN A 240 15.15 4.80 16.14
CA GLN A 240 16.34 4.38 16.88
C GLN A 240 17.17 5.59 17.36
N VAL A 241 17.37 6.58 16.50
CA VAL A 241 18.11 7.80 16.86
C VAL A 241 17.36 8.61 17.93
N LEU A 242 16.03 8.79 17.81
CA LEU A 242 15.21 9.50 18.80
C LEU A 242 15.19 8.80 20.17
N SER A 243 15.21 7.46 20.21
CA SER A 243 15.17 6.68 21.45
C SER A 243 16.53 6.55 22.15
N GLN A 244 17.64 6.59 21.40
CA GLN A 244 18.98 6.29 21.93
C GLN A 244 19.91 7.51 22.05
N ASN A 245 19.78 8.51 21.18
CA ASN A 245 20.75 9.60 21.09
C ASN A 245 20.53 10.66 22.18
N THR A 246 21.45 10.73 23.14
CA THR A 246 21.41 11.71 24.24
C THR A 246 21.83 13.12 23.85
N ASN A 247 22.40 13.31 22.65
CA ASN A 247 22.84 14.62 22.17
C ASN A 247 21.70 15.42 21.50
N LEU A 248 20.54 14.80 21.29
CA LEU A 248 19.34 15.49 20.80
C LEU A 248 18.70 16.31 21.93
N PRO A 249 18.06 17.45 21.60
CA PRO A 249 17.36 18.31 22.55
C PRO A 249 16.01 17.69 23.01
N LEU A 250 16.02 16.42 23.40
CA LEU A 250 14.84 15.68 23.87
C LEU A 250 14.93 15.43 25.38
N PRO A 251 13.87 15.62 26.17
CA PRO A 251 13.84 15.21 27.57
C PRO A 251 14.07 13.70 27.72
N LYS A 252 14.64 13.29 28.87
CA LYS A 252 14.91 11.86 29.16
C LYS A 252 13.65 11.00 29.15
N GLU A 253 12.53 11.55 29.62
CA GLU A 253 11.23 10.88 29.65
C GLU A 253 10.70 10.64 28.23
N VAL A 254 10.75 11.67 27.36
CA VAL A 254 10.33 11.54 25.97
C VAL A 254 11.16 10.50 25.21
N ARG A 255 12.47 10.41 25.45
CA ARG A 255 13.31 9.35 24.86
C ARG A 255 12.90 7.94 25.28
N ARG A 256 12.34 7.77 26.49
CA ARG A 256 11.80 6.47 26.93
C ARG A 256 10.55 6.12 26.15
N TYR A 257 9.67 7.09 25.90
CA TYR A 257 8.47 6.85 25.11
C TYR A 257 8.82 6.50 23.66
N PHE A 258 9.81 7.16 23.04
CA PHE A 258 10.30 6.78 21.71
C PHE A 258 10.86 5.35 21.61
N ARG A 259 11.25 4.72 22.73
CA ARG A 259 11.66 3.31 22.71
C ARG A 259 10.46 2.41 22.43
N ASP A 260 9.31 2.70 23.03
CA ASP A 260 8.06 1.98 22.82
C ASP A 260 7.62 2.09 21.35
N VAL A 261 7.65 3.32 20.80
CA VAL A 261 7.36 3.58 19.38
C VAL A 261 8.32 2.82 18.45
N ALA A 262 9.62 2.72 18.82
CA ALA A 262 10.59 1.95 18.04
C ALA A 262 10.34 0.43 18.11
N ASP A 263 9.90 -0.08 19.26
CA ASP A 263 9.56 -1.49 19.45
C ASP A 263 8.27 -1.85 18.66
N HIS A 264 7.24 -0.99 18.69
CA HIS A 264 6.05 -1.13 17.85
C HIS A 264 6.40 -1.08 16.35
N HIS A 265 7.22 -0.11 15.94
CA HIS A 265 7.69 -0.01 14.55
C HIS A 265 8.46 -1.26 14.09
N THR A 266 9.30 -1.82 14.95
CA THR A 266 10.02 -3.07 14.66
C THR A 266 9.04 -4.22 14.41
N THR A 267 8.01 -4.34 15.25
CA THR A 267 6.94 -5.34 15.09
C THR A 267 6.23 -5.19 13.74
N VAL A 268 5.88 -3.96 13.33
CA VAL A 268 5.28 -3.68 12.02
C VAL A 268 6.24 -4.07 10.89
N ALA A 269 7.52 -3.69 10.99
CA ALA A 269 8.51 -3.96 9.96
C ALA A 269 8.75 -5.46 9.76
N ASP A 270 8.78 -6.24 10.84
CA ASP A 270 8.92 -7.70 10.78
C ASP A 270 7.69 -8.35 10.12
N ARG A 271 6.46 -7.97 10.51
CA ARG A 271 5.23 -8.47 9.87
C ARG A 271 5.19 -8.20 8.36
N ILE A 272 5.61 -7.02 7.92
CA ILE A 272 5.67 -6.68 6.49
C ILE A 272 6.61 -7.63 5.72
N VAL A 273 7.72 -8.06 6.34
CA VAL A 273 8.63 -9.04 5.73
C VAL A 273 7.94 -10.40 5.63
N ASP A 274 7.29 -10.85 6.71
CA ASP A 274 6.56 -12.11 6.75
C ASP A 274 5.44 -12.15 5.70
N PHE A 275 4.73 -11.03 5.47
CA PHE A 275 3.71 -10.91 4.43
C PHE A 275 4.29 -11.05 3.02
N ASP A 276 5.42 -10.43 2.71
CA ASP A 276 6.06 -10.52 1.39
C ASP A 276 6.48 -11.97 1.06
N GLU A 277 6.97 -12.70 2.06
CA GLU A 277 7.30 -14.12 1.96
C GLU A 277 6.05 -14.99 1.79
N SER A 278 5.03 -14.77 2.62
CA SER A 278 3.76 -15.52 2.60
C SER A 278 3.03 -15.35 1.27
N LEU A 279 2.88 -14.12 0.79
CA LEU A 279 2.30 -13.83 -0.53
C LEU A 279 3.12 -14.46 -1.66
N GLY A 280 4.45 -14.48 -1.53
CA GLY A 280 5.33 -15.20 -2.46
C GLY A 280 5.05 -16.71 -2.49
N ALA A 281 4.84 -17.33 -1.33
CA ALA A 281 4.46 -18.74 -1.22
C ALA A 281 3.06 -19.00 -1.80
N LEU A 282 2.09 -18.12 -1.54
CA LEU A 282 0.73 -18.21 -2.06
C LEU A 282 0.67 -18.13 -3.58
N ILE A 283 1.44 -17.24 -4.22
CA ILE A 283 1.55 -17.17 -5.68
C ILE A 283 2.04 -18.53 -6.24
N ASN A 284 3.06 -19.12 -5.63
CA ASN A 284 3.58 -20.42 -6.07
C ASN A 284 2.57 -21.56 -5.86
N ALA A 285 1.87 -21.58 -4.72
CA ALA A 285 0.82 -22.55 -4.44
C ALA A 285 -0.35 -22.42 -5.44
N ALA A 286 -0.76 -21.19 -5.75
CA ALA A 286 -1.78 -20.89 -6.75
C ALA A 286 -1.40 -21.41 -8.14
N LEU A 287 -0.17 -21.15 -8.60
CA LEU A 287 0.34 -21.66 -9.88
C LEU A 287 0.39 -23.19 -9.90
N ALA A 288 0.81 -23.82 -8.80
CA ALA A 288 0.81 -25.28 -8.67
C ALA A 288 -0.60 -25.86 -8.75
N LYS A 289 -1.59 -25.24 -8.08
CA LYS A 289 -3.00 -25.64 -8.16
C LYS A 289 -3.55 -25.53 -9.58
N ILE A 290 -3.23 -24.45 -10.30
CA ILE A 290 -3.60 -24.28 -11.72
C ILE A 290 -2.98 -25.41 -12.57
N ALA A 291 -1.71 -25.74 -12.37
CA ALA A 291 -1.04 -26.82 -13.11
C ALA A 291 -1.67 -28.19 -12.83
N VAL A 292 -2.03 -28.49 -11.58
CA VAL A 292 -2.74 -29.73 -11.20
C VAL A 292 -4.11 -29.80 -11.87
N GLN A 293 -4.84 -28.68 -11.90
CA GLN A 293 -6.14 -28.58 -12.57
C GLN A 293 -5.99 -28.83 -14.08
N GLN A 294 -5.03 -28.18 -14.75
CA GLN A 294 -4.73 -28.40 -16.16
C GLN A 294 -4.37 -29.85 -16.47
N ASN A 295 -3.58 -30.51 -15.63
CA ASN A 295 -3.24 -31.93 -15.79
C ASN A 295 -4.48 -32.83 -15.63
N THR A 296 -5.33 -32.51 -14.66
CA THR A 296 -6.61 -33.22 -14.46
C THR A 296 -7.53 -33.06 -15.67
N ASP A 297 -7.62 -31.85 -16.23
CA ASP A 297 -8.42 -31.58 -17.42
C ASP A 297 -7.85 -32.27 -18.67
N MET A 298 -6.53 -32.27 -18.84
CA MET A 298 -5.86 -33.01 -19.91
C MET A 298 -6.13 -34.52 -19.82
N ARG A 299 -6.09 -35.10 -18.62
CA ARG A 299 -6.43 -36.52 -18.38
C ARG A 299 -7.89 -36.82 -18.74
N LYS A 300 -8.83 -35.94 -18.36
CA LYS A 300 -10.26 -36.06 -18.73
C LYS A 300 -10.47 -36.03 -20.24
N ILE A 301 -9.88 -35.06 -20.93
CA ILE A 301 -9.98 -34.95 -22.40
C ILE A 301 -9.38 -36.20 -23.06
N SER A 302 -8.19 -36.63 -22.62
CA SER A 302 -7.52 -37.81 -23.17
C SER A 302 -8.33 -39.09 -22.96
N ALA A 303 -8.98 -39.25 -21.80
CA ALA A 303 -9.86 -40.37 -21.52
C ALA A 303 -11.06 -40.41 -22.47
N TRP A 304 -11.73 -39.27 -22.68
CA TRP A 304 -12.84 -39.16 -23.64
C TRP A 304 -12.41 -39.43 -25.08
N VAL A 305 -11.26 -38.90 -25.50
CA VAL A 305 -10.70 -39.16 -26.83
C VAL A 305 -10.39 -40.65 -27.03
N ALA A 306 -9.78 -41.30 -26.03
CA ALA A 306 -9.49 -42.74 -26.09
C ALA A 306 -10.77 -43.57 -26.19
N ILE A 307 -11.83 -43.23 -25.45
CA ILE A 307 -13.14 -43.89 -25.55
C ILE A 307 -13.75 -43.68 -26.95
N ALA A 308 -13.70 -42.46 -27.50
CA ALA A 308 -14.25 -42.14 -28.81
C ALA A 308 -13.45 -42.77 -29.99
N ALA A 309 -12.15 -43.01 -29.80
CA ALA A 309 -11.29 -43.61 -30.82
C ALA A 309 -11.69 -45.07 -31.13
N VAL A 310 -12.20 -45.82 -30.16
CA VAL A 310 -12.61 -47.23 -30.32
C VAL A 310 -13.72 -47.41 -31.37
N PRO A 311 -14.92 -46.80 -31.24
CA PRO A 311 -15.96 -46.94 -32.25
C PRO A 311 -15.53 -46.32 -33.58
N THR A 312 -14.76 -45.23 -33.56
CA THR A 312 -14.27 -44.57 -34.78
C THR A 312 -13.34 -45.48 -35.58
N MET A 313 -12.40 -46.16 -34.92
CA MET A 313 -11.48 -47.10 -35.56
C MET A 313 -12.22 -48.31 -36.12
N ILE A 314 -13.13 -48.89 -35.33
CA ILE A 314 -13.91 -50.06 -35.76
C ILE A 314 -14.82 -49.69 -36.94
N ALA A 315 -15.52 -48.56 -36.87
CA ALA A 315 -16.32 -48.05 -37.98
C ALA A 315 -15.46 -47.75 -39.22
N GLY A 316 -14.25 -47.23 -39.04
CA GLY A 316 -13.29 -47.00 -40.12
C GLY A 316 -12.87 -48.29 -40.83
N ILE A 317 -12.55 -49.36 -40.08
CA ILE A 317 -12.18 -50.67 -40.64
C ILE A 317 -13.36 -51.28 -41.42
N TYR A 318 -14.55 -51.29 -40.83
CA TYR A 318 -15.75 -51.85 -41.48
C TYR A 318 -16.36 -50.94 -42.56
N GLY A 319 -15.90 -49.69 -42.66
CA GLY A 319 -16.23 -48.76 -43.75
C GLY A 319 -15.35 -48.94 -44.99
N MET A 320 -14.36 -49.84 -44.95
CA MET A 320 -13.48 -50.12 -46.09
C MET A 320 -14.14 -51.05 -47.11
N ASN A 321 -13.97 -50.74 -48.40
CA ASN A 321 -14.52 -51.54 -49.50
C ASN A 321 -13.64 -52.77 -49.82
N PHE A 322 -13.68 -53.82 -49.00
CA PHE A 322 -13.01 -55.09 -49.30
C PHE A 322 -14.00 -56.21 -49.63
N GLU A 323 -13.64 -57.07 -50.60
CA GLU A 323 -14.48 -58.21 -51.04
C GLU A 323 -14.46 -59.41 -50.09
N HIS A 324 -13.38 -59.60 -49.32
CA HIS A 324 -13.18 -60.74 -48.42
C HIS A 324 -13.26 -60.32 -46.93
N MET A 325 -14.46 -59.94 -46.48
CA MET A 325 -14.79 -59.77 -45.05
C MET A 325 -15.85 -60.83 -44.65
N PRO A 326 -15.44 -62.02 -44.18
CA PRO A 326 -16.36 -63.11 -43.87
C PRO A 326 -17.42 -62.74 -42.82
N GLU A 327 -17.12 -61.81 -41.91
CA GLU A 327 -18.00 -61.36 -40.84
C GLU A 327 -19.27 -60.65 -41.36
N LEU A 328 -19.19 -59.92 -42.48
CA LEU A 328 -20.29 -59.17 -43.08
C LEU A 328 -21.40 -60.05 -43.67
N LYS A 329 -21.09 -61.30 -44.05
CA LYS A 329 -22.05 -62.24 -44.66
C LYS A 329 -22.88 -63.00 -43.61
N THR A 330 -22.58 -62.80 -42.33
CA THR A 330 -23.22 -63.50 -41.21
C THR A 330 -24.28 -62.60 -40.57
N SER A 331 -25.49 -63.10 -40.35
CA SER A 331 -26.60 -62.34 -39.74
C SER A 331 -26.29 -61.81 -38.32
N TRP A 332 -25.33 -62.41 -37.62
CA TRP A 332 -24.87 -62.01 -36.29
C TRP A 332 -23.66 -61.08 -36.28
N GLY A 333 -23.02 -60.81 -37.42
CA GLY A 333 -21.78 -60.01 -37.48
C GLY A 333 -21.99 -58.57 -36.98
N TYR A 334 -23.03 -57.89 -37.46
CA TYR A 334 -23.33 -56.50 -37.09
C TYR A 334 -23.67 -56.33 -35.59
N PRO A 335 -24.60 -57.12 -34.99
CA PRO A 335 -24.82 -57.08 -33.55
C PRO A 335 -23.58 -57.44 -32.71
N ALA A 336 -22.76 -58.40 -33.15
CA ALA A 336 -21.57 -58.80 -32.42
C ALA A 336 -20.53 -57.66 -32.34
N ILE A 337 -20.35 -56.88 -33.40
CA ILE A 337 -19.45 -55.72 -33.41
C ILE A 337 -19.92 -54.66 -32.41
N TRP A 338 -21.22 -54.37 -32.36
CA TRP A 338 -21.77 -53.44 -31.36
C TRP A 338 -21.51 -53.89 -29.93
N VAL A 339 -21.69 -55.18 -29.64
CA VAL A 339 -21.38 -55.75 -28.32
C VAL A 339 -19.90 -55.58 -27.99
N ILE A 340 -18.99 -55.81 -28.94
CA ILE A 340 -17.54 -55.61 -28.76
C ILE A 340 -17.23 -54.14 -28.47
N ILE A 341 -17.74 -53.20 -29.29
CA ILE A 341 -17.55 -51.75 -29.08
C ILE A 341 -18.01 -51.35 -27.69
N LEU A 342 -19.23 -51.75 -27.32
CA LEU A 342 -19.84 -51.36 -26.05
C LEU A 342 -19.09 -51.95 -24.87
N THR A 343 -18.60 -53.19 -24.99
CA THR A 343 -17.75 -53.84 -23.98
C THR A 343 -16.43 -53.11 -23.79
N ILE A 344 -15.74 -52.74 -24.87
CA ILE A 344 -14.45 -52.02 -24.81
C ILE A 344 -14.65 -50.59 -24.28
N CYS A 345 -15.66 -49.88 -24.76
CA CYS A 345 -15.94 -48.51 -24.28
C CYS A 345 -16.31 -48.51 -22.79
N THR A 346 -17.14 -49.47 -22.36
CA THR A 346 -17.51 -49.62 -20.95
C THR A 346 -16.30 -50.00 -20.10
N SER A 347 -15.43 -50.91 -20.57
CA SER A 347 -14.22 -51.27 -19.82
C SER A 347 -13.27 -50.10 -19.67
N LEU A 348 -13.03 -49.32 -20.74
CA LEU A 348 -12.23 -48.09 -20.69
C LEU A 348 -12.84 -47.05 -19.76
N TYR A 349 -14.15 -46.82 -19.83
CA TYR A 349 -14.85 -45.91 -18.93
C TYR A 349 -14.65 -46.32 -17.45
N VAL A 350 -14.86 -47.60 -17.12
CA VAL A 350 -14.67 -48.11 -15.76
C VAL A 350 -13.22 -47.96 -15.30
N VAL A 351 -12.24 -48.26 -16.15
CA VAL A 351 -10.81 -48.12 -15.82
C VAL A 351 -10.44 -46.66 -15.59
N PHE A 352 -10.87 -45.75 -16.46
CA PHE A 352 -10.57 -44.31 -16.31
C PHE A 352 -11.28 -43.71 -15.10
N HIS A 353 -12.52 -44.07 -14.82
CA HIS A 353 -13.24 -43.63 -13.64
C HIS A 353 -12.57 -44.15 -12.35
N ARG A 354 -12.18 -45.43 -12.31
CA ARG A 354 -11.46 -46.00 -11.15
C ARG A 354 -10.12 -45.32 -10.88
N ASN A 355 -9.46 -44.82 -11.92
CA ASN A 355 -8.18 -44.12 -11.80
C ASN A 355 -8.36 -42.61 -11.55
N ASN A 356 -9.58 -42.11 -11.30
CA ASN A 356 -9.91 -40.68 -11.15
C ASN A 356 -9.52 -39.82 -12.38
N TRP A 357 -9.55 -40.40 -13.59
CA TRP A 357 -9.38 -39.65 -14.84
C TRP A 357 -10.71 -39.05 -15.32
N LEU A 358 -11.85 -39.60 -14.87
CA LEU A 358 -13.21 -39.18 -15.22
C LEU A 358 -14.05 -38.98 -13.97
#